data_AF-A0A413FCU2-F1
#
_entry.id   AF-A0A413FCU2-F1
#
_cell.length_a   1.000
_cell.length_b   1.000
_cell.length_c   1.000
_cell.angle_alpha   90.00
_cell.angle_beta   90.00
_cell.angle_gamma   90.00
#
_symmetry.space_group_name_H-M   'P 1'
#
loop_
_entity.id
_entity.type
_entity.pdbx_description
1 polymer ?
#
loop_
_entity_poly.entity_id
_entity_poly.type
_entity_poly.pdbx_seq_one_letter_code
_entity_poly.pdbx_strand_id
1 'polypeptide(L)'
;MSCDCEVCTHEHEKPCSGFLFTVDECGQVMLLSAESVHQLTGEQVDPAECSAVLPRRSFESAFSKYIEWHTPDPSNCTLHQLCSAWSCGSAP
;
A
#
# COMPACT_ATOMS: atom_id res chain seq x y z
N MET A 1 19.71 12.25 2.09
CA MET A 1 18.60 12.21 3.06
C MET A 1 17.86 10.90 2.79
N SER A 2 18.17 9.87 3.57
CA SER A 2 17.60 8.52 3.44
C SER A 2 16.44 8.41 4.42
N CYS A 3 15.21 8.26 3.93
CA CYS A 3 14.16 7.66 4.74
C CYS A 3 14.19 6.15 4.49
N ASP A 4 15.02 5.45 5.27
CA ASP A 4 14.84 4.04 5.56
C ASP A 4 13.55 3.91 6.39
N CYS A 5 12.39 3.83 5.72
CA CYS A 5 11.15 3.44 6.40
C CYS A 5 11.16 1.93 6.70
N GLU A 6 12.15 1.45 7.47
CA GLU A 6 11.98 0.24 8.28
C GLU A 6 11.13 0.52 9.52
N VAL A 7 11.02 1.80 9.90
CA VAL A 7 10.19 2.29 11.01
C VAL A 7 9.20 3.31 10.43
N CYS A 8 7.92 2.96 10.39
CA CYS A 8 6.87 3.86 9.96
C CYS A 8 6.65 4.90 11.08
N THR A 9 6.69 6.20 10.81
CA THR A 9 6.42 7.23 11.83
C THR A 9 4.98 7.22 12.38
N HIS A 10 4.10 6.39 11.79
CA HIS A 10 2.79 6.04 12.32
C HIS A 10 2.81 4.85 13.31
N GLU A 11 3.97 4.32 13.66
CA GLU A 11 4.17 3.22 14.61
C GLU A 11 4.01 3.64 16.07
N HIS A 12 2.86 4.18 16.41
CA HIS A 12 2.34 3.93 17.75
C HIS A 12 1.89 2.46 17.79
N GLU A 13 2.83 1.60 18.22
CA GLU A 13 2.63 0.31 18.90
C GLU A 13 2.73 -1.02 18.11
N LYS A 14 2.69 -1.07 16.77
CA LYS A 14 2.90 -2.34 16.01
C LYS A 14 3.60 -2.14 14.65
N PRO A 15 4.45 -3.10 14.22
CA PRO A 15 5.00 -3.10 12.87
C PRO A 15 3.86 -3.18 11.86
N CYS A 16 3.96 -2.43 10.76
CA CYS A 16 2.94 -2.45 9.72
C CYS A 16 2.74 -3.88 9.18
N SER A 17 1.51 -4.40 9.22
CA SER A 17 1.16 -5.74 8.72
C SER A 17 1.30 -5.92 7.20
N GLY A 18 1.80 -4.90 6.50
CA GLY A 18 1.97 -4.89 5.06
C GLY A 18 0.71 -4.47 4.30
N PHE A 19 0.84 -4.45 2.97
CA PHE A 19 -0.22 -4.11 2.04
C PHE A 19 -0.32 -5.19 0.97
N LEU A 20 -1.56 -5.54 0.60
CA LEU A 20 -1.84 -6.24 -0.63
C LEU A 20 -1.86 -5.23 -1.78
N PHE A 21 -1.23 -5.62 -2.88
CA PHE A 21 -1.14 -4.84 -4.10
C PHE A 21 -1.78 -5.64 -5.22
N THR A 22 -2.74 -5.04 -5.92
CA THR A 22 -3.39 -5.62 -7.10
C THR A 22 -3.73 -4.53 -8.10
N VAL A 23 -4.17 -4.95 -9.28
CA VAL A 23 -4.78 -4.08 -10.29
C VAL A 23 -6.22 -4.52 -10.51
N ASP A 24 -7.14 -3.57 -10.67
CA ASP A 24 -8.54 -3.85 -10.99
C ASP A 24 -8.76 -4.12 -12.49
N GLU A 25 -10.02 -4.34 -12.90
CA GLU A 25 -10.38 -4.57 -14.30
C GLU A 25 -10.07 -3.40 -15.24
N CYS A 26 -9.90 -2.18 -14.71
CA CYS A 26 -9.53 -0.99 -15.47
C CYS A 26 -8.00 -0.77 -15.51
N GLY A 27 -7.23 -1.63 -14.84
CA GLY A 27 -5.78 -1.48 -14.70
C GLY A 27 -5.38 -0.43 -13.66
N GLN A 28 -6.30 0.00 -12.80
CA GLN A 28 -5.99 0.91 -11.71
C GLN A 28 -5.30 0.14 -10.57
N VAL A 29 -4.21 0.71 -10.07
CA VAL A 29 -3.48 0.15 -8.93
C VAL A 29 -4.32 0.30 -7.66
N MET A 30 -4.51 -0.82 -6.98
CA MET A 30 -5.17 -0.91 -5.68
C MET A 30 -4.16 -1.33 -4.62
N LEU A 31 -4.11 -0.56 -3.53
CA LEU A 31 -3.46 -0.98 -2.29
C LEU A 31 -4.51 -1.18 -1.22
N LEU A 32 -4.45 -2.31 -0.54
CA LEU A 32 -5.29 -2.63 0.62
C LEU A 32 -4.37 -2.97 1.79
N SER A 33 -4.62 -2.41 2.97
CA SER A 33 -3.86 -2.83 4.14
C SER A 33 -4.20 -4.28 4.51
N ALA A 34 -3.19 -5.07 4.87
CA ALA A 34 -3.44 -6.45 5.32
C ALA A 34 -4.31 -6.50 6.58
N GLU A 35 -4.24 -5.45 7.41
CA GLU A 35 -5.13 -5.28 8.56
C GLU A 35 -6.59 -5.11 8.14
N SER A 36 -6.88 -4.25 7.16
CA SER A 36 -8.23 -4.07 6.64
C SER A 36 -8.78 -5.36 6.04
N VAL A 37 -7.93 -6.12 5.33
CA VAL A 37 -8.32 -7.43 4.79
C VAL A 37 -8.68 -8.39 5.91
N HIS A 38 -7.87 -8.44 6.98
CA HIS A 38 -8.17 -9.27 8.15
C HIS A 38 -9.47 -8.86 8.85
N GLN A 39 -9.71 -7.55 9.00
CA GLN A 39 -10.95 -7.05 9.60
C GLN A 39 -12.19 -7.39 8.76
N LEU A 40 -12.06 -7.40 7.43
CA LEU A 40 -13.17 -7.68 6.51
C LEU A 40 -13.44 -9.19 6.34
N THR A 41 -12.40 -10.02 6.34
CA THR A 41 -12.49 -11.45 6.01
C THR A 41 -12.40 -12.36 7.25
N GLY A 42 -11.80 -11.87 8.33
CA GLY A 42 -11.40 -12.68 9.49
C GLY A 42 -10.09 -13.45 9.29
N GLU A 43 -9.48 -13.40 8.10
CA GLU A 43 -8.29 -14.18 7.74
C GLU A 43 -7.03 -13.34 7.79
N GLN A 44 -5.91 -13.89 8.25
CA GLN A 44 -4.62 -13.20 8.15
C GLN A 44 -4.00 -13.47 6.79
N VAL A 45 -3.41 -12.45 6.19
CA VAL A 45 -2.66 -12.60 4.94
C VAL A 45 -1.34 -13.30 5.24
N ASP A 46 -1.16 -14.52 4.74
CA ASP A 46 0.13 -15.22 4.76
C ASP A 46 0.98 -14.78 3.53
N PRO A 47 2.15 -14.14 3.73
CA PRO A 47 3.04 -13.79 2.63
C PRO A 47 3.48 -14.96 1.75
N ALA A 48 3.45 -16.20 2.26
CA ALA A 48 3.80 -17.40 1.50
C ALA A 48 2.73 -17.79 0.46
N GLU A 49 1.48 -17.35 0.64
CA GLU A 49 0.37 -17.59 -0.30
C GLU A 49 0.25 -16.47 -1.35
N CYS A 50 0.95 -15.34 -1.15
CA CYS A 50 1.03 -14.27 -2.13
C CYS A 50 1.76 -14.73 -3.39
N SER A 51 1.29 -14.27 -4.57
CA SER A 51 2.00 -14.54 -5.84
C SER A 51 3.43 -14.00 -5.84
N ALA A 52 3.70 -12.94 -5.09
CA ALA A 52 5.03 -12.40 -4.83
C ALA A 52 4.99 -11.51 -3.58
N VAL A 53 6.14 -11.37 -2.91
CA VAL A 53 6.35 -10.37 -1.86
C VAL A 53 7.31 -9.32 -2.41
N LEU A 54 6.84 -8.07 -2.46
CA LEU A 54 7.61 -6.97 -3.00
C LEU A 54 8.11 -6.07 -1.87
N PRO A 55 9.43 -5.90 -1.69
CA PRO A 55 9.96 -4.90 -0.77
C PRO A 55 9.49 -3.50 -1.15
N ARG A 56 9.23 -2.66 -0.14
CA ARG A 56 8.76 -1.28 -0.34
C ARG A 56 9.61 -0.49 -1.36
N ARG A 57 10.93 -0.57 -1.24
CA ARG A 57 11.86 0.12 -2.17
C ARG A 57 11.68 -0.34 -3.62
N SER A 58 11.47 -1.63 -3.83
CA SER A 58 11.24 -2.19 -5.15
C SER A 58 9.91 -1.71 -5.72
N PHE A 59 8.86 -1.64 -4.89
CA PHE A 59 7.58 -1.03 -5.26
C PHE A 59 7.74 0.45 -5.65
N GLU A 60 8.33 1.26 -4.76
CA GLU A 60 8.52 2.70 -4.99
C GLU A 60 9.36 2.99 -6.24
N SER A 61 10.38 2.17 -6.50
CA SER A 61 11.20 2.29 -7.71
C SER A 61 10.39 1.94 -8.97
N ALA A 62 9.68 0.81 -8.96
CA ALA A 62 8.94 0.32 -10.13
C ALA A 62 7.72 1.20 -10.47
N PHE A 63 7.06 1.75 -9.44
CA PHE A 63 5.84 2.55 -9.56
C PHE A 63 6.09 4.05 -9.32
N SER A 64 7.32 4.51 -9.43
CA SER A 64 7.72 5.90 -9.14
C SER A 64 6.85 6.95 -9.84
N LYS A 65 6.52 6.75 -11.12
CA LYS A 65 5.64 7.66 -11.88
C LYS A 65 4.19 7.63 -11.41
N TYR A 66 3.69 6.45 -11.07
CA TYR A 66 2.34 6.31 -10.52
C TYR A 66 2.23 7.04 -9.17
N ILE A 67 3.22 6.83 -8.29
CA ILE A 67 3.32 7.52 -7.00
C ILE A 67 3.32 9.04 -7.21
N GLU A 68 4.17 9.55 -8.11
CA GLU A 68 4.26 10.99 -8.40
C GLU A 68 2.91 11.60 -8.81
N TRP A 69 2.07 10.87 -9.55
CA TRP A 69 0.77 11.36 -9.99
C TRP A 69 -0.36 11.19 -8.96
N HIS A 70 -0.24 10.24 -8.05
CA HIS A 70 -1.33 9.82 -7.16
C HIS A 70 -1.09 10.08 -5.67
N THR A 71 0.10 10.55 -5.27
CA THR A 71 0.36 10.99 -3.89
C THR A 71 0.61 12.49 -3.83
N PRO A 72 -0.41 13.29 -3.45
CA PRO A 72 -0.33 14.75 -3.50
C PRO A 72 0.59 15.35 -2.43
N ASP A 73 0.80 14.66 -1.29
CA ASP A 73 1.65 15.16 -0.20
C ASP A 73 2.95 14.35 -0.10
N PRO A 74 4.11 14.92 -0.51
CA PRO A 74 5.39 14.23 -0.40
C PRO A 74 5.88 14.06 1.06
N SER A 75 5.24 14.73 2.02
CA SER A 75 5.58 14.67 3.45
C SER A 75 4.86 13.53 4.18
N ASN A 76 3.84 12.95 3.56
CA ASN A 76 3.00 11.90 4.13
C ASN A 76 3.39 10.52 3.56
N CYS A 77 3.04 9.44 4.28
CA CYS A 77 3.38 8.08 3.86
C CYS A 77 2.73 7.74 2.51
N THR A 78 3.57 7.48 1.49
CA THR A 78 3.16 7.12 0.13
C THR A 78 2.15 5.97 0.10
N LEU A 79 2.44 4.86 0.80
CA LEU A 79 1.57 3.68 0.81
C LEU A 79 0.20 3.98 1.44
N HIS A 80 0.16 4.82 2.48
CA HIS A 80 -1.09 5.22 3.13
C HIS A 80 -1.94 6.11 2.23
N GLN A 81 -1.33 7.07 1.53
CA GLN A 81 -2.02 7.92 0.56
C GLN A 81 -2.63 7.09 -0.57
N LEU A 82 -1.86 6.14 -1.13
CA LEU A 82 -2.36 5.25 -2.17
C LEU A 82 -3.46 4.32 -1.68
N CYS A 83 -3.36 3.81 -0.45
CA CYS A 83 -4.41 2.97 0.15
C CYS A 83 -5.71 3.76 0.40
N SER A 84 -5.60 5.04 0.75
CA SER A 84 -6.75 5.94 0.99
C SER A 84 -7.38 6.45 -0.31
N ALA A 85 -6.66 6.38 -1.44
CA ALA A 85 -7.15 6.80 -2.75
C ALA A 85 -8.25 5.88 -3.30
N TRP A 86 -8.39 4.66 -2.76
CA TRP A 86 -9.48 3.77 -3.13
C TRP A 86 -10.79 4.20 -2.47
N SER A 87 -11.54 5.05 -3.18
CA SER A 87 -12.97 5.24 -2.93
C SER A 87 -13.75 4.36 -3.90
N CYS A 88 -14.43 3.33 -3.40
CA CYS A 88 -15.42 2.61 -4.20
C CYS A 88 -16.49 3.61 -4.68
N GLY A 89 -16.51 3.94 -5.98
CA GLY A 89 -17.58 4.73 -6.58
C GLY A 89 -17.18 5.97 -7.39
N SER A 90 -15.90 6.31 -7.58
CA SER A 90 -15.54 7.27 -8.64
C SER A 90 -15.38 6.55 -9.98
N ALA A 91 -16.50 6.06 -10.52
CA ALA A 91 -16.68 6.00 -11.97
C ALA A 91 -16.66 7.45 -12.51
N PRO A 92 -16.25 7.69 -13.77
CA PRO A 92 -16.26 9.02 -14.37
C PRO A 92 -17.62 9.71 -14.33
#